data_AF-A0A9P6RZU4-F1
#
_entry.id   AF-A0A9P6RZU4-F1
#
_cell.length_a   1.000
_cell.length_b   1.000
_cell.length_c   1.000
_cell.angle_alpha   90.00
_cell.angle_beta   90.00
_cell.angle_gamma   90.00
#
_symmetry.space_group_name_H-M   'P 1'
#
loop_
_entity.id
_entity.type
_entity.pdbx_description
1 polymer ?
#
loop_
_entity_poly.entity_id
_entity_poly.type
_entity_poly.pdbx_seq_one_letter_code
_entity_poly.pdbx_strand_id
1 'polypeptide(L)'
;MDEALEYDSIVQNYWKFLYTDWPIIDRVKHHRTEIAAVNDIDSIKTFVLKRLGPIPVFFFLTVIFGTRAYSCPYRNVEKGFMLLYVLVKGVSLSDMAEYIPKASFHTVHKEFYMYNPAALNRLLTTMLSEMFSTLKSRHLAAERNPDPFKN
;
A
#
# COMPACT_ATOMS: atom_id res chain seq x y z
N MET A 1 -28.44 8.43 -10.66
CA MET A 1 -27.88 8.41 -9.30
C MET A 1 -26.90 9.57 -9.23
N ASP A 2 -27.14 10.51 -8.32
CA ASP A 2 -26.33 11.73 -8.17
C ASP A 2 -24.87 11.36 -7.84
N GLU A 3 -23.91 12.03 -8.48
CA GLU A 3 -22.48 11.72 -8.32
C GLU A 3 -21.99 11.92 -6.88
N ALA A 4 -22.61 12.87 -6.16
CA ALA A 4 -22.38 13.07 -4.74
C ALA A 4 -22.81 11.86 -3.91
N LEU A 5 -23.99 11.28 -4.19
CA LEU A 5 -24.51 10.10 -3.48
C LEU A 5 -23.65 8.86 -3.71
N GLU A 6 -23.09 8.71 -4.92
CA GLU A 6 -22.19 7.59 -5.24
C GLU A 6 -20.85 7.72 -4.52
N TYR A 7 -20.26 8.92 -4.49
CA TYR A 7 -19.03 9.19 -3.75
C TYR A 7 -19.21 8.96 -2.25
N ASP A 8 -20.28 9.52 -1.66
CA ASP A 8 -20.56 9.37 -0.23
C ASP A 8 -20.80 7.90 0.14
N SER A 9 -21.46 7.13 -0.74
CA SER A 9 -21.61 5.68 -0.57
C SER A 9 -20.26 4.96 -0.59
N ILE A 10 -19.35 5.31 -1.50
CA ILE A 10 -18.00 4.72 -1.54
C ILE A 10 -17.23 5.05 -0.25
N VAL A 11 -17.31 6.30 0.20
CA VAL A 11 -16.61 6.74 1.40
C VAL A 11 -17.17 6.04 2.64
N GLN A 12 -18.49 6.01 2.79
CA GLN A 12 -19.15 5.42 3.94
C GLN A 12 -18.99 3.90 3.99
N ASN A 13 -19.01 3.21 2.86
CA ASN A 13 -18.97 1.74 2.85
C ASN A 13 -17.54 1.19 2.84
N TYR A 14 -16.62 1.89 2.17
CA TYR A 14 -15.30 1.34 1.87
C TYR A 14 -14.13 2.20 2.36
N TRP A 15 -14.27 3.53 2.41
CA TRP A 15 -13.18 4.41 2.83
C TRP A 15 -13.22 4.80 4.30
N LYS A 16 -13.85 3.97 5.14
CA LYS A 16 -13.79 4.13 6.60
C LYS A 16 -12.35 4.19 7.11
N PHE A 17 -11.39 3.60 6.39
CA PHE A 17 -9.96 3.66 6.70
C PHE A 17 -9.39 5.10 6.77
N LEU A 18 -10.04 6.08 6.14
CA LEU A 18 -9.65 7.49 6.24
C LEU A 18 -9.92 8.07 7.64
N TYR A 19 -10.84 7.46 8.39
CA TYR A 19 -11.33 7.95 9.68
C TYR A 19 -11.04 6.99 10.82
N THR A 20 -10.52 5.79 10.55
CA THR A 20 -10.09 4.85 11.58
C THR A 20 -8.66 5.12 12.00
N ASP A 21 -8.37 4.91 13.28
CA ASP A 21 -7.01 4.94 13.80
C ASP A 21 -6.11 3.94 13.07
N TRP A 22 -4.83 4.28 12.98
CA TRP A 22 -3.83 3.38 12.41
C TRP A 22 -3.79 2.07 13.19
N PRO A 23 -3.75 0.90 12.52
CA PRO A 23 -3.63 -0.37 13.19
C PRO A 23 -2.35 -0.39 14.03
N ILE A 24 -2.48 -0.70 15.32
CA ILE A 24 -1.33 -0.85 16.22
C ILE A 24 -0.64 -2.15 15.82
N ILE A 25 0.58 -2.02 15.31
CA ILE A 25 1.41 -3.17 14.95
C ILE A 25 2.08 -3.71 16.20
N ASP A 26 1.69 -4.91 16.62
CA ASP A 26 2.38 -5.64 17.68
C ASP A 26 3.84 -5.88 17.27
N ARG A 27 4.77 -5.29 18.02
CA ARG A 27 6.21 -5.44 17.76
C ARG A 27 6.63 -6.85 18.13
N VAL A 28 6.86 -7.69 17.13
CA VAL A 28 7.64 -8.91 17.32
C VAL A 28 9.08 -8.47 17.63
N LYS A 29 9.63 -8.90 18.77
CA LYS A 29 11.01 -8.60 19.17
C LYS A 29 11.98 -9.14 18.11
N HIS A 30 12.39 -8.30 17.17
CA HIS A 30 13.50 -8.62 16.28
C HIS A 30 14.81 -8.25 16.98
N HIS A 31 15.71 -9.24 17.10
CA HIS A 31 17.05 -8.99 17.59
C HIS A 31 17.84 -8.21 16.52
N ARG A 32 18.21 -6.96 16.88
CA ARG A 32 19.40 -6.15 16.49
C ARG A 32 19.26 -4.90 15.59
N THR A 33 19.91 -3.83 16.11
CA THR A 33 20.75 -2.75 15.54
C THR A 33 20.31 -2.06 14.24
N GLU A 34 19.90 -0.79 14.40
CA GLU A 34 19.82 0.28 13.39
C GLU A 34 18.91 0.05 12.16
N ILE A 35 18.05 1.04 11.90
CA ILE A 35 17.19 1.08 10.71
C ILE A 35 18.07 1.53 9.53
N ALA A 36 18.23 0.66 8.54
CA ALA A 36 18.89 0.95 7.27
C ALA A 36 17.99 1.81 6.36
N ALA A 37 18.62 2.62 5.52
CA ALA A 37 17.94 3.39 4.49
C ALA A 37 17.76 2.57 3.21
N VAL A 38 16.63 2.76 2.53
CA VAL A 38 16.43 2.27 1.16
C VAL A 38 17.07 3.26 0.19
N ASN A 39 17.90 2.77 -0.74
CA ASN A 39 18.49 3.62 -1.77
C ASN A 39 17.38 4.20 -2.65
N ASP A 40 17.45 5.50 -2.98
CA ASP A 40 16.51 6.19 -3.88
C ASP A 40 15.02 5.87 -3.65
N ILE A 41 14.61 5.82 -2.37
CA ILE A 41 13.22 5.53 -2.01
C ILE A 41 12.23 6.57 -2.56
N ASP A 42 12.68 7.80 -2.78
CA ASP A 42 11.81 8.87 -3.25
C ASP A 42 11.38 8.67 -4.70
N SER A 43 12.24 8.11 -5.57
CA SER A 43 11.81 7.75 -6.93
C SER A 43 10.72 6.68 -6.92
N ILE A 44 10.80 5.70 -6.01
CA ILE A 44 9.76 4.69 -5.80
C ILE A 44 8.44 5.36 -5.36
N LYS A 45 8.49 6.21 -4.32
CA LYS A 45 7.30 6.90 -3.82
C LYS A 45 6.65 7.75 -4.90
N THR A 46 7.45 8.55 -5.61
CA THR A 46 6.96 9.42 -6.69
C THR A 46 6.33 8.61 -7.81
N PHE A 47 6.96 7.51 -8.24
CA PHE A 47 6.39 6.63 -9.26
C PHE A 47 5.04 6.07 -8.83
N VAL A 48 4.97 5.49 -7.63
CA VAL A 48 3.77 4.85 -7.10
C VAL A 48 2.63 5.86 -6.92
N LEU A 49 2.91 7.03 -6.32
CA LEU A 49 1.92 8.08 -6.12
C LEU A 49 1.44 8.68 -7.44
N LYS A 50 2.33 8.90 -8.42
CA LYS A 50 1.94 9.40 -9.74
C LYS A 50 1.07 8.41 -10.51
N ARG A 51 1.32 7.11 -10.34
CA ARG A 51 0.64 6.06 -11.09
C ARG A 51 -0.71 5.66 -10.49
N LEU A 52 -0.82 5.64 -9.17
CA LEU A 52 -2.02 5.19 -8.46
C LEU A 52 -2.82 6.31 -7.79
N GLY A 53 -2.20 7.46 -7.52
CA GLY A 53 -2.77 8.50 -6.68
C GLY A 53 -2.58 8.21 -5.17
N PRO A 54 -2.78 9.23 -4.32
CA PRO A 54 -2.49 9.13 -2.89
C PRO A 54 -3.45 8.17 -2.14
N ILE A 55 -4.74 8.14 -2.49
CA ILE A 55 -5.73 7.34 -1.76
C ILE A 55 -5.49 5.83 -1.91
N PRO A 56 -5.31 5.27 -3.13
CA PRO A 56 -5.05 3.84 -3.27
C PRO A 56 -3.73 3.41 -2.60
N VAL A 57 -2.73 4.29 -2.62
CA VAL A 57 -1.44 4.06 -1.94
C VAL A 57 -1.63 4.03 -0.43
N PHE A 58 -2.31 5.01 0.13
CA PHE A 58 -2.59 5.06 1.57
C PHE A 58 -3.41 3.85 2.02
N PHE A 59 -4.44 3.49 1.25
CA PHE A 59 -5.25 2.30 1.49
C PHE A 59 -4.41 1.02 1.53
N PHE A 60 -3.54 0.82 0.52
CA PHE A 60 -2.66 -0.34 0.53
C PHE A 60 -1.74 -0.34 1.75
N LEU A 61 -1.11 0.79 2.07
CA LEU A 61 -0.16 0.90 3.18
C LEU A 61 -0.80 0.69 4.55
N THR A 62 -2.07 1.06 4.72
CA THR A 62 -2.77 0.98 6.01
C THR A 62 -3.62 -0.28 6.17
N VAL A 63 -4.40 -0.65 5.15
CA VAL A 63 -5.39 -1.73 5.23
C VAL A 63 -4.82 -3.06 4.77
N ILE A 64 -3.99 -3.06 3.73
CA ILE A 64 -3.46 -4.31 3.14
C ILE A 64 -2.12 -4.68 3.78
N PHE A 65 -1.18 -3.75 3.77
CA PHE A 65 0.19 -3.96 4.20
C PHE A 65 0.37 -3.68 5.70
N GLY A 66 -0.19 -2.58 6.20
CA GLY A 66 0.05 -2.03 7.55
C GLY A 66 -0.47 -2.86 8.72
N THR A 67 -1.07 -4.01 8.45
CA THR A 67 -1.65 -4.90 9.47
C THR A 67 -0.61 -5.64 10.31
N ARG A 68 0.69 -5.53 10.00
CA ARG A 68 1.78 -6.14 10.78
C ARG A 68 3.17 -5.55 10.52
N ALA A 69 4.12 -5.98 11.33
CA ALA A 69 5.55 -5.77 11.10
C ALA A 69 6.10 -6.85 10.17
N TYR A 70 6.94 -6.42 9.23
CA TYR A 70 7.71 -7.31 8.36
C TYR A 70 9.15 -7.35 8.85
N SER A 71 9.81 -8.48 8.69
CA SER A 71 11.24 -8.62 9.02
C SER A 71 12.09 -7.71 8.13
N CYS A 72 13.39 -7.61 8.45
CA CYS A 72 14.42 -6.78 7.79
C CYS A 72 14.56 -5.35 8.35
N PRO A 73 15.79 -4.78 8.31
CA PRO A 73 16.12 -3.52 8.98
C PRO A 73 15.68 -2.29 8.17
N TYR A 74 14.50 -2.30 7.55
CA TYR A 74 13.96 -1.17 6.80
C TYR A 74 12.66 -0.66 7.43
N ARG A 75 12.32 0.61 7.19
CA ARG A 75 11.07 1.17 7.70
C ARG A 75 9.89 0.42 7.10
N ASN A 76 8.88 0.11 7.92
CA ASN A 76 7.75 -0.70 7.47
C ASN A 76 7.03 -0.06 6.28
N VAL A 77 6.81 1.26 6.34
CA VAL A 77 6.17 2.01 5.25
C VAL A 77 6.95 1.89 3.93
N GLU A 78 8.28 1.95 3.97
CA GLU A 78 9.13 1.84 2.78
C GLU A 78 9.07 0.42 2.16
N LYS A 79 8.97 -0.61 3.00
CA LYS A 79 8.71 -2.00 2.54
C LYS A 79 7.40 -2.11 1.76
N GLY A 80 6.35 -1.45 2.26
CA GLY A 80 5.05 -1.39 1.57
C GLY A 80 5.15 -0.69 0.21
N PHE A 81 5.87 0.44 0.13
CA PHE A 81 6.13 1.13 -1.13
C PHE A 81 6.89 0.26 -2.14
N MET A 82 7.91 -0.48 -1.70
CA MET A 82 8.66 -1.39 -2.58
C MET A 82 7.77 -2.53 -3.12
N LEU A 83 6.86 -3.07 -2.31
CA LEU A 83 5.89 -4.07 -2.81
C LEU A 83 4.93 -3.48 -3.83
N LEU A 84 4.37 -2.28 -3.57
CA LEU A 84 3.53 -1.58 -4.55
C LEU A 84 4.29 -1.32 -5.85
N TYR A 85 5.55 -0.92 -5.76
CA TYR A 85 6.39 -0.66 -6.93
C TYR A 85 6.55 -1.90 -7.80
N VAL A 86 6.85 -3.06 -7.21
CA VAL A 86 6.91 -4.34 -7.93
C VAL A 86 5.57 -4.66 -8.60
N LEU A 87 4.46 -4.52 -7.87
CA LEU A 87 3.11 -4.79 -8.37
C LEU A 87 2.71 -3.88 -9.53
N VAL A 88 3.09 -2.60 -9.47
CA VAL A 88 2.65 -1.57 -10.44
C VAL A 88 3.59 -1.47 -11.63
N LYS A 89 4.90 -1.54 -11.40
CA LYS A 89 5.91 -1.45 -12.46
C LYS A 89 6.15 -2.79 -13.15
N GLY A 90 5.84 -3.91 -12.49
CA GLY A 90 6.06 -5.26 -13.03
C GLY A 90 7.52 -5.68 -13.06
N VAL A 91 8.35 -5.13 -12.17
CA VAL A 91 9.78 -5.49 -12.07
C VAL A 91 9.98 -6.78 -11.28
N SER A 92 11.05 -7.50 -11.57
CA SER A 92 11.38 -8.75 -10.90
C SER A 92 11.94 -8.52 -9.49
N LEU A 93 11.95 -9.58 -8.66
CA LEU A 93 12.63 -9.54 -7.36
C LEU A 93 14.14 -9.24 -7.48
N SER A 94 14.74 -9.58 -8.63
CA SER A 94 16.16 -9.31 -8.88
C SER A 94 16.41 -7.83 -9.17
N ASP A 95 15.48 -7.15 -9.84
CA ASP A 95 15.60 -5.72 -10.13
C ASP A 95 15.56 -4.87 -8.85
N MET A 96 14.89 -5.38 -7.81
CA MET A 96 14.85 -4.73 -6.50
C MET A 96 16.20 -4.70 -5.78
N ALA A 97 17.20 -5.45 -6.28
CA ALA A 97 18.58 -5.40 -5.77
C ALA A 97 19.24 -4.02 -5.91
N GLU A 98 18.71 -3.16 -6.78
CA GLU A 98 19.11 -1.74 -6.92
C GLU A 98 18.83 -0.94 -5.63
N TYR A 99 17.72 -1.23 -4.94
CA TYR A 99 17.24 -0.43 -3.82
C TYR A 99 17.66 -1.01 -2.45
N ILE A 100 17.60 -2.34 -2.31
CA ILE A 100 17.97 -3.07 -1.09
C ILE A 100 18.54 -4.46 -1.44
N PRO A 101 19.26 -5.15 -0.52
CA PRO A 101 19.73 -6.51 -0.75
C PRO A 101 18.60 -7.47 -1.11
N LYS A 102 18.82 -8.29 -2.14
CA LYS A 102 17.84 -9.27 -2.65
C LYS A 102 17.28 -10.18 -1.56
N ALA A 103 18.11 -10.62 -0.61
CA ALA A 103 17.66 -11.45 0.51
C ALA A 103 16.64 -10.71 1.40
N SER A 104 16.87 -9.43 1.66
CA SER A 104 15.96 -8.60 2.46
C SER A 104 14.63 -8.39 1.73
N PHE A 105 14.66 -8.06 0.44
CA PHE A 105 13.41 -7.91 -0.31
C PHE A 105 12.65 -9.23 -0.42
N HIS A 106 13.36 -10.34 -0.66
CA HIS A 106 12.74 -11.65 -0.72
C HIS A 106 12.02 -11.99 0.59
N THR A 107 12.60 -11.70 1.76
CA THR A 107 11.94 -11.91 3.05
C THR A 107 10.63 -11.14 3.14
N VAL A 108 10.64 -9.84 2.83
CA VAL A 108 9.43 -9.00 2.85
C VAL A 108 8.37 -9.56 1.90
N HIS A 109 8.75 -9.87 0.66
CA HIS A 109 7.86 -10.43 -0.35
C HIS A 109 7.26 -11.77 0.11
N LYS A 110 8.10 -12.68 0.60
CA LYS A 110 7.67 -13.98 1.10
C LYS A 110 6.69 -13.83 2.26
N GLU A 111 7.04 -13.02 3.25
CA GLU A 111 6.15 -12.76 4.38
C GLU A 111 4.80 -12.24 3.92
N PHE A 112 4.79 -11.22 3.03
CA PHE A 112 3.58 -10.62 2.46
C PHE A 112 2.61 -11.67 1.89
N TYR A 113 3.08 -12.54 1.00
CA TYR A 113 2.23 -13.52 0.34
C TYR A 113 1.93 -14.77 1.18
N MET A 114 2.73 -15.09 2.19
CA MET A 114 2.52 -16.29 3.02
C MET A 114 1.42 -16.14 4.07
N TYR A 115 1.02 -14.92 4.43
CA TYR A 115 0.25 -14.69 5.65
C TYR A 115 -1.19 -15.23 5.59
N ASN A 116 -1.84 -15.17 4.43
CA ASN A 116 -3.05 -15.91 4.10
C ASN A 116 -3.40 -15.56 2.63
N PRO A 117 -2.88 -16.28 1.63
CA PRO A 117 -3.00 -15.89 0.23
C PRO A 117 -4.46 -15.79 -0.24
N ALA A 118 -5.36 -16.58 0.34
CA ALA A 118 -6.79 -16.52 0.04
C ALA A 118 -7.44 -15.24 0.58
N ALA A 119 -7.11 -14.85 1.82
CA ALA A 119 -7.59 -13.59 2.39
C ALA A 119 -7.02 -12.40 1.63
N LEU A 120 -5.72 -12.41 1.29
CA LEU A 120 -5.09 -11.34 0.51
C LEU A 120 -5.72 -11.20 -0.89
N ASN A 121 -5.91 -12.31 -1.62
CA ASN A 121 -6.54 -12.27 -2.93
C ASN A 121 -8.00 -11.81 -2.85
N ARG A 122 -8.75 -12.26 -1.84
CA ARG A 122 -10.13 -11.80 -1.64
C ARG A 122 -10.17 -10.31 -1.32
N LEU A 123 -9.30 -9.84 -0.43
CA LEU A 123 -9.23 -8.45 0.01
C LEU A 123 -8.80 -7.54 -1.15
N LEU A 124 -7.79 -7.94 -1.92
CA LEU A 124 -7.38 -7.24 -3.14
C LEU A 124 -8.50 -7.24 -4.20
N THR A 125 -9.11 -8.38 -4.50
CA THR A 125 -10.11 -8.50 -5.56
C THR A 125 -11.38 -7.73 -5.22
N THR A 126 -11.95 -7.95 -4.03
CA THR A 126 -13.19 -7.31 -3.59
C THR A 126 -12.99 -5.80 -3.40
N MET A 127 -11.92 -5.38 -2.72
CA MET A 127 -11.76 -3.95 -2.42
C MET A 127 -11.27 -3.16 -3.63
N LEU A 128 -10.39 -3.71 -4.49
CA LEU A 128 -10.01 -2.99 -5.72
C LEU A 128 -11.15 -2.95 -6.74
N SER A 129 -11.94 -4.03 -6.90
CA SER A 129 -13.09 -4.05 -7.80
C SER A 129 -14.17 -3.05 -7.39
N GLU A 130 -14.48 -2.99 -6.10
CA GLU A 130 -15.57 -2.18 -5.57
C GLU A 130 -15.16 -0.70 -5.37
N MET A 131 -13.89 -0.40 -5.07
CA MET A 131 -13.47 0.96 -4.74
C MET A 131 -12.86 1.74 -5.91
N PHE A 132 -12.16 1.07 -6.83
CA PHE A 132 -11.28 1.75 -7.80
C PHE A 132 -11.37 1.23 -9.24
N SER A 133 -12.27 0.28 -9.54
CA SER A 133 -12.26 -0.37 -10.87
C SER A 133 -13.15 0.28 -11.92
N THR A 134 -14.12 1.10 -11.52
CA THR A 134 -14.88 1.88 -12.51
C THR A 134 -14.12 3.16 -12.89
N LEU A 135 -14.31 3.63 -14.13
CA LEU A 135 -13.73 4.92 -14.57
C LEU A 135 -14.27 6.07 -13.71
N LYS A 136 -15.55 6.00 -13.34
CA LYS A 136 -16.24 7.02 -12.55
C LYS A 136 -15.72 7.07 -11.11
N SER A 137 -15.56 5.93 -10.44
CA SER A 137 -14.99 5.86 -9.08
C SER A 137 -13.56 6.39 -9.05
N ARG A 138 -12.74 6.08 -10.07
CA ARG A 138 -11.37 6.62 -10.21
C ARG A 138 -11.37 8.14 -10.41
N HIS A 139 -12.27 8.64 -11.25
CA HIS A 139 -12.38 10.07 -11.51
C HIS A 139 -12.84 10.83 -10.26
N LEU A 140 -13.90 10.34 -9.60
CA LEU A 140 -14.43 10.93 -8.36
C LEU A 140 -13.40 10.88 -7.23
N ALA A 141 -12.66 9.78 -7.10
CA ALA A 141 -11.57 9.66 -6.13
C ALA A 141 -10.47 10.70 -6.36
N ALA A 142 -10.11 10.95 -7.62
CA ALA A 142 -9.10 11.94 -7.98
C ALA A 142 -9.57 13.39 -7.75
N GLU A 143 -10.82 13.70 -8.10
CA GLU A 143 -11.38 15.05 -7.97
C GLU A 143 -11.69 15.43 -6.52
N ARG A 144 -12.16 14.47 -5.72
CA ARG A 144 -12.63 14.71 -4.35
C ARG A 144 -11.68 14.19 -3.28
N ASN A 145 -10.38 14.08 -3.60
CA ASN A 145 -9.36 13.73 -2.61
C ASN A 145 -9.59 14.52 -1.31
N PRO A 146 -9.58 13.88 -0.12
CA PRO A 146 -9.66 14.64 1.14
C PRO A 146 -8.52 15.64 1.24
N ASP A 147 -8.71 16.77 1.93
CA ASP A 147 -7.72 17.85 2.00
C ASP A 147 -6.28 17.38 2.34
N PRO A 148 -6.06 16.42 3.26
CA PRO A 148 -4.71 15.88 3.53
C PRO A 148 -4.03 15.18 2.33
N PHE A 149 -4.79 14.86 1.28
CA PHE A 149 -4.34 14.18 0.07
C PHE A 149 -4.47 15.04 -1.19
N LYS A 150 -4.93 16.30 -1.05
CA LYS A 150 -4.86 17.29 -2.13
C LYS A 150 -3.45 17.88 -2.13
N ASN A 151 -2.73 17.71 -3.25
CA ASN A 151 -1.47 18.41 -3.50
C ASN A 151 -1.77 19.77 -4.13
#